data_AF-M1CH12-F1
#
_entry.id   AF-M1CH12-F1
#
_cell.length_a   1.000
_cell.length_b   1.000
_cell.length_c   1.000
_cell.angle_alpha   90.00
_cell.angle_beta   90.00
_cell.angle_gamma   90.00
#
_symmetry.space_group_name_H-M   'P 1'
#
loop_
_entity.id
_entity.type
_entity.pdbx_description
1 polymer ?
#
loop_
_entity_poly.entity_id
_entity_poly.type
_entity_poly.pdbx_seq_one_letter_code
_entity_poly.pdbx_strand_id
1 'polypeptide(L)'
;MLSRHYGTFHFTCLEMRNSEHPAYAKSGPQELVQQVLSVGWKENIDVAGENALARYDGYAYNQILLNARPNGINKNGPPKLKMAGLTYLRLSEKLLQSRNFRTFKTFVKKMHADLDYCPEYEKPAPLGRSKRA
;
A
#
# COMPACT_ATOMS: atom_id res chain seq x y z
N MET A 1 -9.21 -11.03 15.28
CA MET A 1 -8.29 -12.15 14.96
C MET A 1 -6.84 -11.69 14.92
N LEU A 2 -6.44 -10.75 14.04
CA LEU A 2 -5.03 -10.32 13.92
C LEU A 2 -4.56 -9.40 15.06
N SER A 3 -5.44 -8.52 15.55
CA SER A 3 -5.14 -7.54 16.61
C SER A 3 -4.62 -8.19 17.90
N ARG A 4 -5.14 -9.37 18.28
CA ARG A 4 -4.65 -10.12 19.45
C ARG A 4 -3.23 -10.66 19.25
N HIS A 5 -2.79 -10.81 18.01
CA HIS A 5 -1.47 -11.35 17.66
C HIS A 5 -0.46 -10.26 17.25
N TYR A 6 -0.84 -8.98 17.35
CA TYR A 6 -0.01 -7.87 16.85
C TYR A 6 0.35 -8.03 15.37
N GLY A 7 -0.54 -8.69 14.60
CA GLY A 7 -0.33 -8.96 13.19
C GLY A 7 -0.73 -7.77 12.33
N THR A 8 0.11 -7.46 11.34
CA THR A 8 -0.23 -6.57 10.22
C THR A 8 -1.09 -7.33 9.22
N PHE A 9 -2.14 -6.69 8.70
CA PHE A 9 -2.91 -7.25 7.59
C PHE A 9 -2.29 -6.83 6.25
N HIS A 10 -1.79 -7.81 5.48
CA HIS A 10 -1.21 -7.57 4.16
C HIS A 10 -2.24 -7.88 3.08
N PHE A 11 -2.63 -6.88 2.30
CA PHE A 11 -3.71 -6.98 1.31
C PHE A 11 -3.25 -6.67 -0.12
N THR A 12 -4.05 -6.98 -1.12
CA THR A 12 -3.68 -6.88 -2.54
C THR A 12 -4.63 -5.94 -3.32
N CYS A 13 -4.50 -5.90 -4.65
CA CYS A 13 -5.29 -5.08 -5.59
C CYS A 13 -5.11 -3.56 -5.45
N LEU A 14 -4.01 -3.10 -4.82
CA LEU A 14 -3.81 -1.67 -4.56
C LEU A 14 -3.66 -0.80 -5.81
N GLU A 15 -3.39 -1.41 -6.95
CA GLU A 15 -3.19 -0.75 -8.24
C GLU A 15 -4.42 -0.72 -9.14
N MET A 16 -5.43 -1.55 -8.82
CA MET A 16 -6.59 -1.77 -9.69
C MET A 16 -7.61 -0.66 -9.58
N ARG A 17 -8.25 -0.34 -10.71
CA ARG A 17 -9.41 0.55 -10.79
C ARG A 17 -10.61 -0.19 -11.34
N ASN A 18 -11.80 0.16 -10.86
CA ASN A 18 -13.04 -0.51 -11.29
C ASN A 18 -13.23 -0.44 -12.81
N SER A 19 -12.84 0.69 -13.42
CA SER A 19 -12.91 0.91 -14.86
C SER A 19 -11.96 0.04 -15.69
N GLU A 20 -11.00 -0.65 -15.07
CA GLU A 20 -10.09 -1.59 -15.74
C GLU A 20 -10.70 -3.01 -15.83
N HIS A 21 -11.90 -3.22 -15.26
CA HIS A 21 -12.60 -4.50 -15.27
C HIS A 21 -13.90 -4.43 -16.10
N PRO A 22 -14.27 -5.53 -16.78
CA PRO A 22 -15.49 -5.55 -17.56
C PRO A 22 -16.74 -5.60 -16.66
N ALA A 23 -17.81 -4.94 -17.08
CA ALA A 23 -19.04 -4.81 -16.29
C ALA A 23 -19.68 -6.15 -15.91
N TYR A 24 -19.53 -7.19 -16.72
CA TYR A 24 -20.07 -8.52 -16.43
C TYR A 24 -19.39 -9.20 -15.22
N ALA A 25 -18.15 -8.81 -14.90
CA ALA A 25 -17.40 -9.41 -13.81
C ALA A 25 -17.87 -8.94 -12.42
N LYS A 26 -18.71 -7.87 -12.36
CA LYS A 26 -19.16 -7.27 -11.10
C LYS A 26 -18.00 -6.97 -10.14
N SER A 27 -16.86 -6.56 -10.70
CA SER A 27 -15.62 -6.31 -9.97
C SER A 27 -15.62 -4.89 -9.37
N GLY A 28 -15.29 -4.79 -8.08
CA GLY A 28 -15.16 -3.53 -7.33
C GLY A 28 -13.89 -3.48 -6.48
N PRO A 29 -12.69 -3.54 -7.09
CA PRO A 29 -11.44 -3.54 -6.33
C PRO A 29 -11.25 -2.27 -5.48
N GLN A 30 -11.74 -1.11 -5.93
CA GLN A 30 -11.57 0.14 -5.18
C GLN A 30 -12.37 0.12 -3.87
N GLU A 31 -13.63 -0.29 -3.92
CA GLU A 31 -14.48 -0.41 -2.73
C GLU A 31 -13.98 -1.53 -1.82
N LEU A 32 -13.52 -2.64 -2.39
CA LEU A 32 -12.94 -3.74 -1.62
C LEU A 32 -11.69 -3.29 -0.84
N VAL A 33 -10.74 -2.62 -1.49
CA VAL A 33 -9.56 -2.05 -0.84
C VAL A 33 -9.96 -1.05 0.23
N GLN A 34 -10.89 -0.14 -0.08
CA GLN A 34 -11.38 0.84 0.88
C GLN A 34 -11.97 0.17 2.13
N GLN A 35 -12.83 -0.83 1.95
CA GLN A 35 -13.47 -1.56 3.04
C GLN A 35 -12.43 -2.24 3.93
N VAL A 36 -11.51 -2.97 3.31
CA VAL A 36 -10.53 -3.79 4.00
C VAL A 36 -9.53 -2.94 4.80
N LEU A 37 -8.95 -1.90 4.18
CA LEU A 37 -8.05 -1.00 4.88
C LEU A 37 -8.76 -0.25 6.01
N SER A 38 -10.00 0.19 5.77
CA SER A 38 -10.82 0.87 6.79
C SER A 38 -11.09 -0.01 8.00
N VAL A 39 -11.39 -1.29 7.80
CA VAL A 39 -11.61 -2.23 8.91
C VAL A 39 -10.31 -2.48 9.68
N GLY A 40 -9.17 -2.65 8.98
CA GLY A 40 -7.88 -2.79 9.65
C GLY A 40 -7.54 -1.60 10.55
N TRP A 41 -7.68 -0.37 10.05
CA TRP A 41 -7.47 0.83 10.86
C TRP A 41 -8.48 0.96 12.01
N LYS A 42 -9.75 0.61 11.81
CA LYS A 42 -10.77 0.59 12.89
C LYS A 42 -10.42 -0.38 14.00
N GLU A 43 -9.81 -1.51 13.67
CA GLU A 43 -9.35 -2.54 14.61
C GLU A 43 -7.97 -2.21 15.24
N ASN A 44 -7.43 -1.01 14.99
CA ASN A 44 -6.12 -0.56 15.45
C ASN A 44 -4.99 -1.53 15.08
N ILE A 45 -5.03 -2.08 13.86
CA ILE A 45 -3.93 -2.86 13.30
C ILE A 45 -3.30 -2.13 12.13
N ASP A 46 -2.00 -2.37 11.94
CA ASP A 46 -1.32 -1.95 10.74
C ASP A 46 -1.88 -2.70 9.53
N VAL A 47 -2.02 -1.95 8.43
CA VAL A 47 -2.37 -2.50 7.11
C VAL A 47 -1.24 -2.20 6.14
N ALA A 48 -0.79 -3.23 5.44
CA ALA A 48 0.19 -3.14 4.37
C ALA A 48 -0.44 -3.71 3.10
N GLY A 49 0.24 -3.61 1.96
CA GLY A 49 -0.25 -4.34 0.80
C GLY A 49 0.71 -4.45 -0.37
N GLU A 50 0.16 -4.86 -1.49
CA GLU A 50 0.85 -5.10 -2.75
C GLU A 50 -0.05 -4.83 -3.95
N ASN A 51 0.55 -4.68 -5.13
CA ASN A 51 -0.18 -4.76 -6.38
C ASN A 51 -0.46 -6.23 -6.74
N ALA A 52 -1.65 -6.52 -7.26
CA ALA A 52 -2.05 -7.87 -7.64
C ALA A 52 -1.40 -8.32 -8.97
N LEU A 53 -1.30 -7.40 -9.92
CA LEU A 53 -0.76 -7.65 -11.26
C LEU A 53 0.44 -6.74 -11.56
N ALA A 54 1.37 -7.22 -12.40
CA ALA A 54 2.53 -6.44 -12.80
C ALA A 54 2.10 -5.22 -13.66
N ARG A 55 2.38 -4.00 -13.17
CA ARG A 55 1.97 -2.74 -13.81
C ARG A 55 3.10 -1.72 -13.75
N TYR A 56 3.39 -1.07 -14.89
CA TYR A 56 4.55 -0.16 -15.02
C TYR A 56 4.14 1.28 -15.39
N ASP A 57 2.84 1.56 -15.36
CA ASP A 57 2.23 2.81 -15.78
C ASP A 57 1.87 3.73 -14.62
N GLY A 58 1.84 5.03 -14.89
CA GLY A 58 1.54 6.05 -13.88
C GLY A 58 0.16 5.92 -13.26
N TYR A 59 -0.81 5.31 -13.96
CA TYR A 59 -2.14 5.15 -13.39
C TYR A 59 -2.16 4.13 -12.24
N ALA A 60 -1.54 2.97 -12.43
CA ALA A 60 -1.37 1.97 -11.38
C ALA A 60 -0.64 2.56 -10.17
N TYR A 61 0.48 3.26 -10.40
CA TYR A 61 1.24 3.91 -9.33
C TYR A 61 0.43 4.97 -8.58
N ASN A 62 -0.34 5.79 -9.28
CA ASN A 62 -1.20 6.80 -8.64
C ASN A 62 -2.33 6.16 -7.82
N GLN A 63 -2.89 5.04 -8.28
CA GLN A 63 -3.90 4.31 -7.52
C GLN A 63 -3.32 3.71 -6.23
N ILE A 64 -2.09 3.15 -6.30
CA ILE A 64 -1.38 2.69 -5.11
C ILE A 64 -1.10 3.86 -4.15
N LEU A 65 -0.64 5.01 -4.65
CA LEU A 65 -0.37 6.20 -3.83
C LEU A 65 -1.63 6.70 -3.11
N LEU A 66 -2.78 6.71 -3.81
CA LEU A 66 -4.07 7.03 -3.24
C LEU A 66 -4.41 6.06 -2.10
N ASN A 67 -4.28 4.75 -2.33
CA ASN A 67 -4.58 3.75 -1.30
C ASN A 67 -3.60 3.80 -0.11
N ALA A 68 -2.32 4.12 -0.36
CA ALA A 68 -1.29 4.23 0.67
C ALA A 68 -1.55 5.39 1.65
N ARG A 69 -2.15 6.49 1.16
CA ARG A 69 -2.56 7.67 1.93
C ARG A 69 -3.87 8.24 1.37
N PRO A 70 -5.03 7.68 1.75
CA PRO A 70 -6.32 8.06 1.15
C PRO A 70 -6.74 9.50 1.44
N ASN A 71 -6.16 10.13 2.47
CA ASN A 71 -6.37 11.55 2.78
C ASN A 71 -5.16 12.43 2.41
N GLY A 72 -4.21 11.91 1.64
CA GLY A 72 -3.02 12.64 1.21
C GLY A 72 -1.96 12.83 2.31
N ILE A 73 -1.08 13.80 2.08
CA ILE A 73 0.02 14.15 2.99
C ILE A 73 -0.50 15.17 4.02
N ASN A 74 -0.18 14.94 5.29
CA ASN A 74 -0.37 15.93 6.35
C ASN A 74 0.92 16.74 6.53
N LYS A 75 0.86 18.06 6.33
CA LYS A 75 2.02 18.96 6.49
C LYS A 75 2.35 19.28 7.94
N ASN A 76 1.43 19.01 8.86
CA ASN A 76 1.52 19.39 10.27
C ASN A 76 1.82 18.20 11.19
N GLY A 77 2.19 17.04 10.63
CA GLY A 77 2.48 15.83 11.41
C GLY A 77 2.13 14.54 10.65
N PRO A 78 1.99 13.41 11.37
CA PRO A 78 1.65 12.14 10.75
C PRO A 78 0.30 12.19 9.99
N PRO A 79 0.15 11.49 8.85
CA PRO A 79 -1.14 11.35 8.18
C PRO A 79 -2.16 10.63 9.07
N LYS A 80 -3.44 11.02 8.97
CA LYS A 80 -4.53 10.37 9.72
C LYS A 80 -4.65 8.88 9.38
N LEU A 81 -4.57 8.55 8.10
CA LEU A 81 -4.59 7.18 7.58
C LEU A 81 -3.39 7.00 6.67
N LYS A 82 -2.56 5.99 6.99
CA LYS A 82 -1.37 5.63 6.24
C LYS A 82 -1.23 4.11 6.27
N MET A 83 -0.93 3.50 5.13
CA MET A 83 -0.48 2.11 5.10
C MET A 83 0.91 1.99 5.76
N ALA A 84 1.15 0.89 6.45
CA ALA A 84 2.43 0.60 7.11
C ALA A 84 3.53 0.29 6.08
N GLY A 85 3.18 -0.30 4.94
CA GLY A 85 4.13 -0.60 3.88
C GLY A 85 3.47 -1.08 2.59
N LEU A 86 4.27 -1.11 1.55
CA LEU A 86 3.91 -1.65 0.24
C LEU A 86 5.02 -2.58 -0.24
N THR A 87 4.65 -3.76 -0.72
CA THR A 87 5.53 -4.66 -1.47
C THR A 87 5.14 -4.62 -2.94
N TYR A 88 6.07 -4.29 -3.82
CA TYR A 88 5.80 -4.22 -5.25
C TYR A 88 6.10 -5.55 -5.95
N LEU A 89 5.11 -6.08 -6.67
CA LEU A 89 5.20 -7.27 -7.50
C LEU A 89 5.56 -6.88 -8.94
N ARG A 90 6.71 -7.25 -9.51
CA ARG A 90 7.91 -7.92 -8.95
C ARG A 90 9.14 -7.37 -9.68
N LEU A 91 10.31 -7.45 -9.05
CA LEU A 91 11.57 -7.24 -9.75
C LEU A 91 11.65 -8.11 -11.01
N SER A 92 11.95 -7.49 -12.14
CA SER A 92 12.08 -8.16 -13.44
C SER A 92 12.88 -7.30 -14.40
N GLU A 93 13.38 -7.91 -15.48
CA GLU A 93 14.00 -7.18 -16.59
C GLU A 93 13.08 -6.06 -17.11
N LYS A 94 11.77 -6.35 -17.19
CA LYS A 94 10.77 -5.37 -17.63
C LYS A 94 10.68 -4.17 -16.68
N LEU A 95 10.77 -4.37 -15.36
CA LEU A 95 10.84 -3.27 -14.40
C LEU A 95 12.10 -2.41 -14.61
N LEU A 96 13.24 -3.06 -14.88
CA LEU A 96 14.55 -2.42 -15.00
C LEU A 96 14.78 -1.70 -16.33
N GLN A 97 13.90 -1.89 -17.33
CA GLN A 97 13.92 -1.10 -18.55
C GLN A 97 13.88 0.40 -18.24
N SER A 98 14.77 1.18 -18.87
CA SER A 98 15.03 2.59 -18.54
C SER A 98 13.78 3.45 -18.33
N ARG A 99 12.77 3.31 -19.21
CA ARG A 99 11.50 4.04 -19.09
C ARG A 99 10.69 3.61 -17.86
N ASN A 100 10.52 2.30 -17.65
CA ASN A 100 9.74 1.76 -16.55
C ASN A 100 10.41 2.07 -15.21
N PHE A 101 11.73 1.87 -15.13
CA PHE A 101 12.49 2.13 -13.91
C PHE A 101 12.50 3.62 -13.56
N ARG A 102 12.53 4.52 -14.55
CA ARG A 102 12.36 5.96 -14.31
C ARG A 102 11.00 6.28 -13.68
N THR A 103 9.92 5.74 -14.21
CA THR A 103 8.57 5.91 -13.65
C THR A 103 8.48 5.31 -12.24
N PHE A 104 9.05 4.12 -12.03
CA PHE A 104 9.10 3.45 -10.74
C PHE A 104 9.87 4.26 -9.69
N LYS A 105 11.01 4.88 -10.04
CA LYS A 105 11.74 5.78 -9.13
C LYS A 105 10.90 6.99 -8.72
N THR A 106 10.15 7.59 -9.65
CA THR A 106 9.21 8.68 -9.32
C THR A 106 8.13 8.18 -8.37
N PHE A 107 7.57 6.99 -8.62
CA PHE A 107 6.62 6.36 -7.73
C PHE A 107 7.18 6.13 -6.31
N VAL A 108 8.39 5.59 -6.19
CA VAL A 108 9.06 5.39 -4.88
C VAL A 108 9.27 6.72 -4.18
N LYS A 109 9.74 7.76 -4.89
CA LYS A 109 9.88 9.12 -4.33
C LYS A 109 8.55 9.66 -3.81
N LYS A 110 7.45 9.46 -4.54
CA LYS A 110 6.11 9.84 -4.07
C LYS A 110 5.62 8.98 -2.90
N MET A 111 5.93 7.69 -2.86
CA MET A 111 5.65 6.83 -1.70
C MET A 111 6.34 7.36 -0.44
N HIS A 112 7.56 7.89 -0.57
CA HIS A 112 8.31 8.57 0.51
C HIS A 112 7.90 10.04 0.74
N ALA A 113 6.75 10.47 0.21
CA ALA A 113 6.26 11.85 0.36
C ALA A 113 7.28 12.92 -0.10
N ASP A 114 7.96 12.64 -1.22
CA ASP A 114 9.02 13.47 -1.82
C ASP A 114 10.29 13.64 -0.97
N LEU A 115 10.42 12.90 0.13
CA LEU A 115 11.63 12.82 0.93
C LEU A 115 12.64 11.85 0.31
N ASP A 116 13.92 12.05 0.66
CA ASP A 116 14.97 11.10 0.33
C ASP A 116 14.79 9.77 1.10
N TYR A 117 15.46 8.72 0.64
CA TYR A 117 15.44 7.44 1.33
C TYR A 117 15.99 7.59 2.75
N CYS A 118 15.17 7.23 3.75
CA CYS A 118 15.57 7.19 5.14
C CYS A 118 16.04 5.77 5.51
N PRO A 119 17.35 5.54 5.73
CA PRO A 119 17.89 4.23 6.08
C PRO A 119 17.69 3.88 7.55
N GLU A 120 17.28 4.85 8.38
CA GLU A 120 17.03 4.63 9.80
C GLU A 120 15.84 3.69 9.96
N TYR A 121 16.18 2.42 10.19
CA TYR A 121 15.22 1.41 10.59
C TYR A 121 14.91 1.63 12.07
N GLU A 122 13.78 2.28 12.35
CA GLU A 122 13.21 2.25 13.69
C GLU A 122 12.91 0.79 14.04
N LYS A 123 13.78 0.20 14.87
CA LYS A 123 13.63 -1.18 15.28
C LYS A 123 12.27 -1.34 15.96
N PRO A 124 11.39 -2.21 15.44
CA PRO A 124 10.10 -2.42 16.08
C PRO A 124 10.32 -2.94 17.50
N ALA A 125 9.41 -2.55 18.40
CA ALA A 125 9.41 -3.06 19.76
C ALA A 125 9.44 -4.60 19.76
N PRO A 126 10.08 -5.24 20.77
CA PRO A 126 10.04 -6.69 20.91
C PRO A 126 8.61 -7.22 20.82
N LEU A 127 8.38 -8.23 19.98
CA LEU A 127 7.05 -8.75 19.72
C LEU A 127 6.43 -9.34 21.00
N GLY A 128 5.29 -8.78 21.40
CA GLY A 128 4.55 -9.26 22.57
C GLY A 128 3.90 -10.62 22.36
N ARG A 129 3.68 -11.36 23.46
CA ARG A 129 2.86 -12.58 23.44
C ARG A 129 1.41 -12.23 23.11
N SER A 130 0.75 -13.05 22.30
CA SER A 130 -0.64 -12.82 21.90
C SER A 130 -1.59 -12.63 23.09
N LYS A 131 -2.53 -11.68 22.95
CA LYS A 131 -3.60 -11.42 23.93
C LYS A 131 -4.56 -12.61 24.00
N ARG A 132 -5.19 -12.79 25.17
CA ARG A 132 -6.25 -13.80 25.35
C ARG A 132 -7.44 -13.48 24.44
N ALA A 133 -8.14 -14.53 24.01
CA ALA A 133 -9.35 -14.41 23.20
C ALA A 133 -10.53 -13.96 24.05
#